data_AF-A0A7X4DIW8-F1
#
_entry.id   AF-A0A7X4DIW8-F1
#
_cell.length_a   1.000
_cell.length_b   1.000
_cell.length_c   1.000
_cell.angle_alpha   90.00
_cell.angle_beta   90.00
_cell.angle_gamma   90.00
#
_symmetry.space_group_name_H-M   'P 1'
#
loop_
_entity.id
_entity.type
_entity.pdbx_description
1 polymer ?
#
loop_
_entity_poly.entity_id
_entity_poly.type
_entity_poly.pdbx_seq_one_letter_code
_entity_poly.pdbx_strand_id
1 'polypeptide(L)'
;MTRGGFRGWTEDGRFLLSEYDRDSERSFTRAFRLNSEGLLDPAGVVEPPKLELPERQLIVFEYPSGYRIEEGVPFARSSRLPRGRGTDWWLLCAHCGESSYDIIRMSAEGDTLLTIRRHYEPVAIPDSARAAALERLERYVEGASRITPRLSVDDVPRVYPPFDGWFWVSEDGTLWLRKTGPGGAAFDVFDREGRYLGQPELPPGVEGMWIRLITDSAIYATYDDELGVNHVVRLDIVRPDPG
;
A
#
# COMPACT_ATOMS: atom_id res chain seq x y z
N MET A 1 20.54 6.49 -3.70
CA MET A 1 19.72 5.27 -3.52
C MET A 1 18.40 5.51 -4.24
N THR A 2 18.19 4.89 -5.39
CA THR A 2 16.87 4.87 -6.03
C THR A 2 15.94 4.11 -5.09
N ARG A 3 14.91 4.77 -4.55
CA ARG A 3 13.79 4.07 -3.90
C ARG A 3 13.29 3.07 -4.94
N GLY A 4 13.48 1.77 -4.70
CA GLY A 4 13.23 0.75 -5.70
C GLY A 4 11.79 0.86 -6.21
N GLY A 5 11.63 1.29 -7.46
CA GLY A 5 10.34 1.32 -8.13
C GLY A 5 9.80 -0.10 -8.33
N PHE A 6 8.50 -0.19 -8.62
CA PHE A 6 7.90 -1.47 -9.02
C PHE A 6 8.64 -2.04 -10.24
N ARG A 7 8.91 -3.35 -10.19
CA ARG A 7 9.44 -4.11 -11.31
C ARG A 7 8.74 -5.47 -11.36
N GLY A 8 8.31 -5.89 -12.54
CA GLY A 8 7.59 -7.15 -12.65
C GLY A 8 7.22 -7.49 -14.08
N TRP A 9 7.05 -8.79 -14.32
CA TRP A 9 6.48 -9.30 -15.57
C TRP A 9 4.96 -9.28 -15.48
N THR A 10 4.33 -8.88 -16.57
CA THR A 10 2.88 -8.97 -16.78
C THR A 10 2.51 -10.28 -17.45
N GLU A 11 1.23 -10.67 -17.36
CA GLU A 11 0.70 -11.87 -18.00
C GLU A 11 0.85 -11.85 -19.53
N ASP A 12 0.86 -10.66 -20.15
CA ASP A 12 1.06 -10.49 -21.59
C ASP A 12 2.55 -10.43 -22.01
N GLY A 13 3.46 -10.81 -21.10
CA GLY A 13 4.89 -10.96 -21.38
C GLY A 13 5.66 -9.65 -21.45
N ARG A 14 5.12 -8.54 -20.92
CA ARG A 14 5.88 -7.30 -20.77
C ARG A 14 6.61 -7.27 -19.44
N PHE A 15 7.81 -6.71 -19.43
CA PHE A 15 8.49 -6.33 -18.20
C PHE A 15 8.24 -4.85 -17.92
N LEU A 16 7.71 -4.54 -16.75
CA LEU A 16 7.45 -3.18 -16.32
C LEU A 16 8.53 -2.72 -15.36
N LEU A 17 9.01 -1.49 -15.53
CA LEU A 17 9.95 -0.83 -14.64
C LEU A 17 9.43 0.56 -14.30
N SER A 18 9.16 0.80 -13.02
CA SER A 18 8.84 2.13 -12.53
C SER A 18 10.11 2.96 -12.37
N GLU A 19 10.11 4.11 -13.02
CA GLU A 19 11.21 5.05 -13.05
C GLU A 19 10.72 6.39 -12.46
N TYR A 20 11.65 7.15 -11.89
CA TYR A 20 11.40 8.51 -11.42
C TYR A 20 12.30 9.44 -12.20
N ASP A 21 11.70 10.31 -13.01
CA ASP A 21 12.42 11.40 -13.66
C ASP A 21 12.58 12.54 -12.65
N ARG A 22 13.84 12.88 -12.36
CA ARG A 22 14.18 13.94 -11.41
C ARG A 22 13.94 15.33 -11.97
N ASP A 23 14.04 15.51 -13.29
CA ASP A 23 13.93 16.83 -13.90
C ASP A 23 12.47 17.27 -13.98
N SER A 24 11.56 16.33 -14.25
CA SER A 24 10.11 16.58 -14.25
C SER A 24 9.41 16.26 -12.93
N GLU A 25 10.14 15.72 -11.95
CA GLU A 25 9.60 15.18 -10.68
C GLU A 25 8.45 14.18 -10.88
N ARG A 26 8.48 13.43 -11.98
CA ARG A 26 7.41 12.49 -12.35
C ARG A 26 7.84 11.05 -12.20
N SER A 27 6.96 10.26 -11.57
CA SER A 27 7.03 8.80 -11.66
C SER A 27 6.30 8.34 -12.91
N PHE A 28 6.93 7.46 -13.70
CA PHE A 28 6.31 6.80 -14.83
C PHE A 28 6.70 5.33 -14.84
N THR A 29 6.10 4.53 -15.73
CA THR A 29 6.49 3.12 -15.87
C THR A 29 6.77 2.80 -17.31
N ARG A 30 7.99 2.36 -17.57
CA ARG A 30 8.40 1.89 -18.88
C ARG A 30 8.04 0.42 -19.02
N ALA A 31 7.49 0.06 -20.18
CA ALA A 31 7.27 -1.32 -20.57
C ALA A 31 8.41 -1.77 -21.48
N PHE A 32 8.79 -3.04 -21.35
CA PHE A 32 9.75 -3.71 -22.19
C PHE A 32 9.17 -5.05 -22.66
N ARG A 33 9.70 -5.60 -23.75
CA ARG A 33 9.46 -6.98 -24.17
C ARG A 33 10.77 -7.71 -24.35
N LEU A 34 10.78 -9.00 -24.08
CA LEU A 34 11.91 -9.85 -24.41
C LEU A 34 11.94 -10.07 -25.93
N ASN A 35 13.05 -9.79 -26.58
CA ASN A 35 13.25 -10.12 -27.98
C ASN A 35 13.80 -11.55 -28.15
N SER A 36 13.98 -11.97 -29.40
CA SER A 36 14.47 -13.33 -29.72
C SER A 36 15.87 -13.64 -29.20
N GLU A 37 16.64 -12.60 -28.84
CA GLU A 37 18.00 -12.71 -28.27
C GLU A 37 18.00 -12.69 -26.74
N GLY A 38 16.82 -12.60 -26.11
CA GLY A 38 16.69 -12.52 -24.65
C GLY A 38 16.93 -11.12 -24.08
N LEU A 39 16.99 -10.09 -24.92
CA LEU A 39 17.21 -8.70 -24.49
C LEU A 39 15.86 -7.97 -24.31
N LEU A 40 15.87 -6.94 -23.46
CA LEU A 40 14.69 -6.11 -23.19
C LEU A 40 14.61 -4.95 -24.18
N ASP A 41 13.67 -5.04 -25.12
CA ASP A 41 13.36 -3.95 -26.05
C ASP A 41 12.26 -3.04 -25.48
N PRO A 42 12.41 -1.71 -25.54
CA PRO A 42 11.37 -0.79 -25.11
C PRO A 42 10.04 -1.02 -25.86
N ALA A 43 8.95 -1.12 -25.11
CA ALA A 43 7.60 -1.38 -25.61
C ALA A 43 6.60 -0.26 -25.28
N GLY A 44 7.09 0.90 -24.79
CA GLY A 44 6.29 2.09 -24.49
C GLY A 44 6.29 2.48 -23.02
N VAL A 45 5.35 3.36 -22.64
CA VAL A 45 5.13 3.83 -21.27
C VAL A 45 3.70 3.47 -20.86
N VAL A 46 3.55 2.93 -19.66
CA VAL A 46 2.26 2.68 -19.01
C VAL A 46 2.05 3.78 -17.97
N GLU A 47 1.15 4.70 -18.26
CA GLU A 47 0.77 5.74 -17.32
C GLU A 47 -0.29 5.22 -16.35
N PRO A 48 -0.31 5.69 -15.09
CA PRO A 48 -1.46 5.51 -14.24
C PRO A 48 -2.67 6.24 -14.85
N PRO A 49 -3.88 5.69 -14.68
CA PRO A 49 -5.10 6.38 -15.07
C PRO A 49 -5.18 7.73 -14.35
N LYS A 50 -5.61 8.76 -15.08
CA LYS A 50 -5.74 10.12 -14.55
C LYS A 50 -6.96 10.19 -13.65
N LEU A 51 -6.73 9.98 -12.35
CA LEU A 51 -7.74 10.05 -11.32
C LEU A 51 -7.48 11.22 -10.37
N GLU A 52 -8.54 11.91 -9.99
CA GLU A 52 -8.52 12.82 -8.85
C GLU A 52 -8.61 11.96 -7.57
N LEU A 53 -7.45 11.60 -7.03
CA LEU A 53 -7.40 10.95 -5.73
C LEU A 53 -7.63 11.98 -4.63
N PRO A 54 -8.33 11.64 -3.54
CA PRO A 54 -8.37 12.48 -2.35
C PRO A 54 -6.95 12.85 -1.93
N GLU A 55 -6.75 14.11 -1.59
CA GLU A 55 -5.45 14.59 -1.13
C GLU A 55 -5.03 13.77 0.09
N ARG A 56 -3.81 13.24 0.04
CA ARG A 56 -3.24 12.55 1.19
C ARG A 56 -3.03 13.57 2.29
N GLN A 57 -3.52 13.26 3.48
CA GLN A 57 -3.18 14.04 4.66
C GLN A 57 -1.74 13.71 5.04
N LEU A 58 -0.84 14.64 4.71
CA LEU A 58 0.59 14.51 4.95
C LEU A 58 1.06 15.56 5.96
N ILE A 59 2.10 15.19 6.69
CA ILE A 59 2.90 16.05 7.54
C ILE A 59 4.26 16.18 6.85
N VAL A 60 4.66 17.42 6.60
CA VAL A 60 5.94 17.74 5.98
C VAL A 60 6.89 18.25 7.05
N PHE A 61 8.00 17.55 7.23
CA PHE A 61 9.12 17.96 8.07
C PHE A 61 10.24 18.48 7.16
N GLU A 62 10.61 19.74 7.33
CA GLU A 62 11.71 20.36 6.61
C GLU A 62 12.86 20.63 7.56
N TYR A 63 14.08 20.39 7.08
CA TYR A 63 15.31 20.51 7.85
C TYR A 63 16.16 21.67 7.29
N PRO A 64 17.04 22.28 8.11
CA PRO A 64 17.93 23.35 7.67
C PRO A 64 18.80 23.01 6.45
N SER A 65 19.09 21.73 6.23
CA SER A 65 19.84 21.23 5.06
C SER A 65 19.06 21.30 3.75
N GLY A 66 17.79 21.67 3.77
CA GLY A 66 16.87 21.54 2.63
C GLY A 66 16.31 20.12 2.47
N TYR A 67 16.69 19.19 3.34
CA TYR A 67 16.10 17.85 3.38
C TYR A 67 14.64 17.91 3.83
N ARG A 68 13.78 17.11 3.19
CA ARG A 68 12.35 17.04 3.46
C ARG A 68 11.92 15.59 3.71
N ILE A 69 11.17 15.37 4.77
CA ILE A 69 10.48 14.11 5.08
C ILE A 69 8.97 14.37 4.98
N GLU A 70 8.24 13.43 4.40
CA GLU A 70 6.79 13.43 4.38
C GLU A 70 6.29 12.18 5.09
N GLU A 71 5.40 12.36 6.05
CA GLU A 71 4.72 11.28 6.75
C GLU A 71 3.22 11.43 6.61
N GLY A 72 2.48 10.32 6.64
CA GLY A 72 1.02 10.38 6.69
C GLY A 72 0.54 10.82 8.06
N VAL A 73 -0.58 11.56 8.12
CA VAL A 73 -1.30 11.76 9.39
C VAL A 73 -1.68 10.38 9.94
N PRO A 74 -1.35 10.04 11.20
CA PRO A 74 -1.65 8.72 11.73
C PRO A 74 -3.15 8.40 11.67
N PHE A 75 -3.48 7.17 11.28
CA PHE A 75 -4.87 6.69 11.10
C PHE A 75 -5.70 7.47 10.07
N ALA A 76 -5.13 8.46 9.37
CA ALA A 76 -5.82 9.09 8.27
C ALA A 76 -6.04 8.08 7.14
N ARG A 77 -7.14 8.28 6.44
CA ARG A 77 -7.46 7.51 5.24
C ARG A 77 -6.39 7.80 4.20
N SER A 78 -5.91 6.76 3.54
CA SER A 78 -5.02 6.93 2.40
C SER A 78 -5.61 6.24 1.18
N SER A 79 -5.87 7.02 0.15
CA SER A 79 -6.11 6.47 -1.18
C SER A 79 -4.77 6.11 -1.80
N ARG A 80 -4.74 4.93 -2.42
CA ARG A 80 -3.61 4.47 -3.20
C ARG A 80 -4.11 3.94 -4.53
N LEU A 81 -3.26 4.10 -5.53
CA LEU A 81 -3.44 3.56 -6.87
C LEU A 81 -2.26 2.65 -7.24
N PRO A 82 -2.01 1.56 -6.50
CA PRO A 82 -0.94 0.65 -6.89
C PRO A 82 -1.40 -0.22 -8.07
N ARG A 83 -0.41 -0.82 -8.71
CA ARG A 83 -0.59 -1.66 -9.89
C ARG A 83 -0.90 -3.09 -9.49
N GLY A 84 -1.73 -3.76 -10.30
CA GLY A 84 -1.88 -5.22 -10.26
C GLY A 84 -0.67 -5.94 -10.87
N ARG A 85 -0.78 -7.25 -11.07
CA ARG A 85 0.26 -8.03 -11.80
C ARG A 85 0.23 -7.77 -13.30
N GLY A 86 -0.93 -7.37 -13.85
CA GLY A 86 -1.07 -7.03 -15.25
C GLY A 86 -0.79 -5.55 -15.52
N THR A 87 -1.52 -4.99 -16.49
CA THR A 87 -1.57 -3.55 -16.72
C THR A 87 -2.74 -2.86 -16.05
N ASP A 88 -3.39 -3.58 -15.13
CA ASP A 88 -4.48 -3.08 -14.32
C ASP A 88 -3.98 -2.28 -13.13
N TRP A 89 -4.84 -1.38 -12.68
CA TRP A 89 -4.64 -0.53 -11.53
C TRP A 89 -5.75 -0.79 -10.52
N TRP A 90 -5.45 -0.60 -9.26
CA TRP A 90 -6.42 -0.81 -8.19
C TRP A 90 -6.51 0.47 -7.39
N LEU A 91 -7.72 0.99 -7.25
CA LEU A 91 -8.02 2.18 -6.48
C LEU A 91 -8.73 1.76 -5.19
N LEU A 92 -8.18 2.20 -4.06
CA LEU A 92 -8.83 2.08 -2.75
C LEU A 92 -9.53 3.40 -2.39
N CYS A 93 -10.86 3.35 -2.27
CA CYS A 93 -11.72 4.49 -1.96
C CYS A 93 -12.47 4.27 -0.64
N ALA A 94 -12.10 5.01 0.39
CA ALA A 94 -12.88 5.06 1.63
C ALA A 94 -13.84 6.25 1.57
N HIS A 95 -15.15 6.01 1.45
CA HIS A 95 -16.17 7.05 1.36
C HIS A 95 -16.30 7.87 2.65
N CYS A 96 -16.16 9.20 2.57
CA CYS A 96 -16.29 10.09 3.72
C CYS A 96 -17.71 10.06 4.28
N GLY A 97 -17.89 9.49 5.48
CA GLY A 97 -19.19 9.46 6.18
C GLY A 97 -20.02 8.19 5.99
N GLU A 98 -19.64 7.28 5.09
CA GLU A 98 -20.33 5.99 4.94
C GLU A 98 -19.48 4.87 5.59
N SER A 99 -20.15 3.97 6.31
CA SER A 99 -19.59 2.72 6.87
C SER A 99 -19.32 1.70 5.76
N SER A 100 -18.68 2.16 4.67
CA SER A 100 -18.39 1.40 3.48
C SER A 100 -17.09 1.87 2.82
N TYR A 101 -16.50 1.00 2.02
CA TYR A 101 -15.41 1.34 1.13
C TYR A 101 -15.52 0.56 -0.18
N ASP A 102 -14.94 1.14 -1.22
CA ASP A 102 -14.85 0.55 -2.54
C ASP A 102 -13.39 0.23 -2.87
N ILE A 103 -13.19 -0.94 -3.45
CA ILE A 103 -11.96 -1.34 -4.13
C ILE A 103 -12.30 -1.43 -5.62
N ILE A 104 -11.63 -0.65 -6.45
CA ILE A 104 -11.93 -0.57 -7.87
C ILE A 104 -10.71 -1.06 -8.65
N ARG A 105 -10.87 -2.13 -9.44
CA ARG A 105 -9.88 -2.56 -10.42
C ARG A 105 -10.17 -1.87 -11.75
N MET A 106 -9.15 -1.35 -12.40
CA MET A 106 -9.27 -0.59 -13.64
C MET A 106 -8.24 -1.04 -14.67
N SER A 107 -8.53 -0.83 -15.96
CA SER A 107 -7.56 -1.01 -17.03
C SER A 107 -6.49 0.09 -17.02
N ALA A 108 -5.50 -0.01 -17.90
CA ALA A 108 -4.51 1.05 -18.10
C ALA A 108 -5.14 2.32 -18.68
N GLU A 109 -6.21 2.16 -19.45
CA GLU A 109 -6.99 3.22 -20.07
C GLU A 109 -7.95 3.91 -19.08
N GLY A 110 -8.11 3.33 -17.89
CA GLY A 110 -8.98 3.85 -16.83
C GLY A 110 -10.40 3.26 -16.82
N ASP A 111 -10.69 2.27 -17.67
CA ASP A 111 -11.98 1.58 -17.64
C ASP A 111 -12.11 0.76 -16.36
N THR A 112 -13.26 0.81 -15.70
CA THR A 112 -13.53 -0.01 -14.53
C THR A 112 -13.74 -1.47 -14.94
N LEU A 113 -12.88 -2.36 -14.43
CA LEU A 113 -12.94 -3.81 -14.67
C LEU A 113 -13.71 -4.55 -13.57
N LEU A 114 -13.59 -4.08 -12.32
CA LEU A 114 -14.23 -4.68 -11.14
C LEU A 114 -14.45 -3.61 -10.07
N THR A 115 -15.58 -3.68 -9.38
CA THR A 115 -15.84 -2.89 -8.16
C THR A 115 -16.24 -3.82 -7.03
N ILE A 116 -15.47 -3.79 -5.94
CA ILE A 116 -15.77 -4.51 -4.69
C ILE A 116 -16.24 -3.48 -3.68
N ARG A 117 -17.49 -3.58 -3.25
CA ARG A 117 -18.04 -2.74 -2.18
C ARG A 117 -18.16 -3.55 -0.90
N ARG A 118 -17.64 -3.02 0.21
CA ARG A 118 -17.71 -3.65 1.53
C ARG A 118 -18.22 -2.68 2.56
N HIS A 119 -19.12 -3.15 3.40
CA HIS A 119 -19.42 -2.49 4.66
C HIS A 119 -18.30 -2.76 5.66
N TYR A 120 -17.96 -1.75 6.45
CA TYR A 120 -17.06 -1.91 7.59
C TYR A 120 -17.71 -1.29 8.82
N GLU A 121 -17.52 -1.91 9.97
CA GLU A 121 -17.94 -1.33 11.23
C GLU A 121 -16.85 -0.38 11.74
N PRO A 122 -17.14 0.92 11.92
CA PRO A 122 -16.15 1.85 12.43
C PRO A 122 -15.74 1.49 13.86
N VAL A 123 -14.45 1.27 14.06
CA VAL A 123 -13.89 0.97 15.38
C VAL A 123 -13.25 2.23 15.94
N ALA A 124 -13.63 2.63 17.14
CA ALA A 124 -13.06 3.78 17.82
C ALA A 124 -11.56 3.56 18.11
N ILE A 125 -10.76 4.59 17.91
CA ILE A 125 -9.35 4.60 18.29
C ILE A 125 -9.26 5.12 19.72
N PRO A 126 -8.65 4.36 20.66
CA PRO A 126 -8.41 4.86 22.01
C PRO A 126 -7.56 6.14 21.99
N ASP A 127 -7.86 7.10 22.87
CA ASP A 127 -7.08 8.34 22.96
C ASP A 127 -5.60 8.08 23.26
N SER A 128 -5.29 7.03 24.02
CA SER A 128 -3.90 6.59 24.25
C SER A 128 -3.18 6.16 22.98
N ALA A 129 -3.87 5.47 22.06
CA ALA A 129 -3.31 5.07 20.77
C ALA A 129 -3.10 6.27 19.84
N ARG A 130 -4.00 7.27 19.88
CA ARG A 130 -3.87 8.54 19.14
C ARG A 130 -2.66 9.33 19.65
N ALA A 131 -2.53 9.46 20.97
CA ALA A 131 -1.38 10.13 21.60
C ALA A 131 -0.05 9.43 21.28
N ALA A 132 0.02 8.11 21.46
CA ALA A 132 1.23 7.34 21.14
C ALA A 132 1.61 7.37 19.65
N ALA A 133 0.64 7.58 18.75
CA ALA A 133 0.93 7.77 17.33
C ALA A 133 1.56 9.14 17.03
N LEU A 134 1.16 10.18 17.77
CA LEU A 134 1.80 11.50 17.68
C LEU A 134 3.20 11.49 18.31
N GLU A 135 3.38 10.84 19.46
CA GLU A 135 4.70 10.69 20.10
C GLU A 135 5.72 10.04 19.15
N ARG A 136 5.30 9.03 18.38
CA ARG A 136 6.17 8.41 17.35
C ARG A 136 6.62 9.40 16.26
N LEU A 137 5.87 10.47 16.01
CA LEU A 137 6.26 11.51 15.06
C LEU A 137 7.27 12.50 15.66
N GLU A 138 7.40 12.57 16.98
CA GLU A 138 8.35 13.46 17.65
C GLU A 138 9.80 13.17 17.26
N ARG A 139 10.10 11.91 16.89
CA ARG A 139 11.41 11.53 16.34
C ARG A 139 11.83 12.30 15.08
N TYR A 140 10.86 12.85 14.35
CA TYR A 140 11.09 13.68 13.16
C TYR A 140 11.02 15.18 13.44
N VAL A 141 10.51 15.55 14.63
CA VAL A 141 10.49 16.95 15.10
C VAL A 141 11.90 17.38 15.45
N GLU A 142 12.70 16.48 16.03
CA GLU A 142 14.09 16.76 16.38
C GLU A 142 14.91 17.13 15.13
N GLY A 143 15.38 18.39 15.07
CA GLY A 143 16.17 18.91 13.96
C GLY A 143 15.36 19.48 12.79
N ALA A 144 14.04 19.33 12.77
CA ALA A 144 13.20 20.00 11.78
C ALA A 144 13.14 21.51 12.05
N SER A 145 13.36 22.33 11.02
CA SER A 145 13.18 23.78 11.07
C SER A 145 11.73 24.20 10.86
N ARG A 146 10.94 23.40 10.13
CA ARG A 146 9.52 23.64 9.87
C ARG A 146 8.74 22.33 9.82
N ILE A 147 7.52 22.36 10.35
CA ILE A 147 6.57 21.23 10.32
C ILE A 147 5.22 21.77 9.86
N THR A 148 4.68 21.18 8.79
CA THR A 148 3.43 21.65 8.17
C THR A 148 2.54 20.47 7.74
N PRO A 149 1.27 20.40 8.20
CA PRO A 149 0.71 21.18 9.31
C PRO A 149 1.30 20.73 10.66
N ARG A 150 1.19 21.57 11.68
CA ARG A 150 1.38 21.12 13.07
C ARG A 150 0.11 20.39 13.50
N LEU A 151 0.26 19.12 13.87
CA LEU A 151 -0.85 18.32 14.36
C LEU A 151 -1.00 18.43 15.88
N SER A 152 -2.24 18.37 16.32
CA SER A 152 -2.67 18.08 17.68
C SER A 152 -3.33 16.71 17.73
N VAL A 153 -3.62 16.22 18.94
CA VAL A 153 -4.40 14.97 19.11
C VAL A 153 -5.74 15.06 18.39
N ASP A 154 -6.40 16.22 18.39
CA ASP A 154 -7.72 16.41 17.78
C ASP A 154 -7.72 16.33 16.25
N ASP A 155 -6.56 16.53 15.61
CA ASP A 155 -6.39 16.34 14.17
C ASP A 155 -6.25 14.86 13.78
N VAL A 156 -5.93 13.99 14.74
CA VAL A 156 -5.87 12.53 14.53
C VAL A 156 -7.28 11.96 14.52
N PRO A 157 -7.69 11.17 13.50
CA PRO A 157 -9.00 10.53 13.45
C PRO A 157 -9.38 9.78 14.74
N ARG A 158 -10.69 9.74 15.02
CA ARG A 158 -11.27 9.05 16.18
C ARG A 158 -11.69 7.61 15.88
N VAL A 159 -11.66 7.20 14.62
CA VAL A 159 -12.01 5.86 14.17
C VAL A 159 -10.93 5.32 13.25
N TYR A 160 -10.65 4.02 13.34
CA TYR A 160 -9.71 3.36 12.44
C TYR A 160 -10.23 3.46 11.01
N PRO A 161 -9.35 3.74 10.02
CA PRO A 161 -9.74 3.67 8.63
C PRO A 161 -10.03 2.21 8.26
N PRO A 162 -10.88 1.94 7.25
CA PRO A 162 -11.19 0.55 6.83
C PRO A 162 -9.94 -0.22 6.35
N PHE A 163 -8.92 0.50 5.91
CA PHE A 163 -7.60 0.01 5.50
C PHE A 163 -6.55 1.10 5.71
N ASP A 164 -5.27 0.72 5.82
CA ASP A 164 -4.16 1.68 5.97
C ASP A 164 -3.53 2.09 4.62
N GLY A 165 -4.10 1.58 3.52
CA GLY A 165 -3.72 1.85 2.14
C GLY A 165 -2.70 0.87 1.58
N TRP A 166 -2.21 -0.09 2.37
CA TRP A 166 -1.35 -1.15 1.86
C TRP A 166 -2.18 -2.35 1.41
N PHE A 167 -1.86 -2.85 0.22
CA PHE A 167 -2.40 -4.12 -0.24
C PHE A 167 -1.41 -4.80 -1.19
N TRP A 168 -1.63 -6.09 -1.42
CA TRP A 168 -0.86 -6.90 -2.35
C TRP A 168 -1.80 -7.73 -3.22
N VAL A 169 -1.45 -7.90 -4.50
CA VAL A 169 -2.06 -8.92 -5.36
C VAL A 169 -1.12 -10.12 -5.36
N SER A 170 -1.63 -11.27 -4.93
CA SER A 170 -0.87 -12.53 -4.94
C SER A 170 -0.70 -13.08 -6.35
N GLU A 171 0.14 -14.11 -6.48
CA GLU A 171 0.38 -14.73 -7.78
C GLU A 171 -0.87 -15.38 -8.42
N ASP A 172 -1.78 -15.91 -7.61
CA ASP A 172 -3.06 -16.48 -8.05
C ASP A 172 -4.17 -15.44 -8.22
N GLY A 173 -3.83 -14.15 -8.10
CA GLY A 173 -4.76 -13.03 -8.33
C GLY A 173 -5.65 -12.69 -7.13
N THR A 174 -5.43 -13.29 -5.96
CA THR A 174 -6.11 -12.85 -4.73
C THR A 174 -5.59 -11.49 -4.27
N LEU A 175 -6.49 -10.67 -3.76
CA LEU A 175 -6.20 -9.35 -3.22
C LEU A 175 -6.10 -9.43 -1.70
N TRP A 176 -4.97 -9.03 -1.14
CA TRP A 176 -4.70 -8.96 0.30
C TRP A 176 -4.67 -7.50 0.74
N LEU A 177 -5.75 -7.04 1.37
CA LEU A 177 -5.90 -5.66 1.84
C LEU A 177 -5.53 -5.56 3.32
N ARG A 178 -4.49 -4.81 3.67
CA ARG A 178 -4.11 -4.59 5.06
C ARG A 178 -5.02 -3.56 5.72
N LYS A 179 -5.34 -3.85 6.96
CA LYS A 179 -6.10 -3.00 7.87
C LYS A 179 -5.43 -2.98 9.23
N THR A 180 -5.67 -1.90 9.94
CA THR A 180 -5.16 -1.69 11.29
C THR A 180 -6.35 -1.52 12.21
N GLY A 181 -6.37 -2.26 13.32
CA GLY A 181 -7.40 -2.17 14.34
C GLY A 181 -6.82 -2.31 15.76
N PRO A 182 -7.67 -2.45 16.79
CA PRO A 182 -7.23 -2.57 18.18
C PRO A 182 -6.27 -3.74 18.45
N GLY A 183 -6.42 -4.84 17.69
CA GLY A 183 -5.58 -6.02 17.80
C GLY A 183 -4.30 -6.01 16.95
N GLY A 184 -3.97 -4.88 16.29
CA GLY A 184 -2.83 -4.79 15.39
C GLY A 184 -3.23 -4.84 13.91
N ALA A 185 -2.33 -5.38 13.08
CA ALA A 185 -2.55 -5.49 11.65
C ALA A 185 -3.34 -6.77 11.33
N ALA A 186 -4.28 -6.67 10.39
CA ALA A 186 -5.02 -7.80 9.83
C ALA A 186 -5.12 -7.64 8.32
N PHE A 187 -5.51 -8.71 7.62
CA PHE A 187 -5.78 -8.69 6.19
C PHE A 187 -7.22 -9.07 5.91
N ASP A 188 -7.85 -8.36 5.00
CA ASP A 188 -9.02 -8.89 4.28
C ASP A 188 -8.52 -9.49 2.97
N VAL A 189 -8.92 -10.72 2.68
CA VAL A 189 -8.54 -11.42 1.45
C VAL A 189 -9.74 -11.54 0.53
N PHE A 190 -9.54 -11.20 -0.74
CA PHE A 190 -10.54 -11.33 -1.80
C PHE A 190 -10.00 -12.19 -2.92
N ASP A 191 -10.86 -12.97 -3.59
CA ASP A 191 -10.46 -13.66 -4.81
C ASP A 191 -10.39 -12.71 -6.02
N ARG A 192 -10.01 -13.25 -7.19
CA ARG A 192 -9.85 -12.47 -8.42
C ARG A 192 -11.18 -11.88 -8.94
N GLU A 193 -12.31 -12.48 -8.57
CA GLU A 193 -13.66 -11.99 -8.86
C GLU A 193 -14.15 -10.97 -7.82
N GLY A 194 -13.36 -10.70 -6.78
CA GLY A 194 -13.68 -9.75 -5.73
C GLY A 194 -14.56 -10.29 -4.61
N ARG A 195 -14.79 -11.61 -4.56
CA ARG A 195 -15.50 -12.24 -3.43
C ARG A 195 -14.59 -12.25 -2.22
N TYR A 196 -15.16 -11.90 -1.07
CA TYR A 196 -14.42 -11.93 0.18
C TYR A 196 -14.21 -13.37 0.67
N LEU A 197 -12.95 -13.73 0.93
CA LEU A 197 -12.54 -15.06 1.39
C LEU A 197 -12.39 -15.15 2.91
N GLY A 198 -12.21 -14.03 3.60
CA GLY A 198 -12.03 -14.01 5.05
C GLY A 198 -10.84 -13.17 5.50
N GLN A 199 -10.57 -13.24 6.81
CA GLN A 199 -9.35 -12.72 7.43
C GLN A 199 -8.50 -13.91 7.86
N PRO A 200 -7.30 -14.09 7.30
CA PRO A 200 -6.42 -15.15 7.75
C PRO A 200 -5.92 -14.82 9.16
N GLU A 201 -5.75 -15.86 9.97
CA GLU A 201 -5.00 -15.75 11.22
C GLU A 201 -3.53 -15.48 10.90
N LEU A 202 -2.96 -14.47 11.56
CA LEU A 202 -1.56 -14.10 11.38
C LEU A 202 -0.75 -14.55 12.59
N PRO A 203 0.48 -15.06 12.39
CA PRO A 203 1.38 -15.28 13.50
C PRO A 203 1.75 -13.95 14.19
N PRO A 204 2.11 -13.98 15.49
CA PRO A 204 2.56 -12.79 16.20
C PRO A 204 3.75 -12.10 15.50
N GLY A 205 3.76 -10.76 15.46
CA GLY A 205 4.86 -9.96 14.93
C GLY A 205 4.77 -9.64 13.43
N VAL A 206 3.73 -10.10 12.74
CA VAL A 206 3.48 -9.76 11.32
C VAL A 206 3.27 -8.25 11.13
N GLU A 207 2.87 -7.52 12.16
CA GLU A 207 2.63 -6.08 12.11
C GLU A 207 3.87 -5.28 11.69
N GLY A 208 5.05 -5.75 12.07
CA GLY A 208 6.35 -5.14 11.73
C GLY A 208 6.95 -5.61 10.41
N MET A 209 6.32 -6.58 9.74
CA MET A 209 6.84 -7.16 8.51
C MET A 209 6.48 -6.32 7.27
N TRP A 210 7.44 -6.17 6.38
CA TRP A 210 7.26 -5.58 5.06
C TRP A 210 7.07 -6.69 4.02
N ILE A 211 5.83 -6.93 3.60
CA ILE A 211 5.52 -7.94 2.57
C ILE A 211 6.16 -7.53 1.24
N ARG A 212 6.93 -8.45 0.67
CA ARG A 212 7.62 -8.31 -0.62
C ARG A 212 6.89 -9.04 -1.74
N LEU A 213 6.31 -10.22 -1.44
CA LEU A 213 5.62 -11.07 -2.41
C LEU A 213 4.60 -11.95 -1.69
N ILE A 214 3.46 -12.17 -2.33
CA ILE A 214 2.49 -13.20 -1.93
C ILE A 214 2.33 -14.16 -3.10
N THR A 215 2.61 -15.43 -2.85
CA THR A 215 2.45 -16.54 -3.81
C THR A 215 1.14 -17.28 -3.52
N ASP A 216 0.89 -18.37 -4.24
CA ASP A 216 -0.24 -19.25 -3.96
C ASP A 216 -0.16 -19.91 -2.56
N SER A 217 1.05 -20.14 -2.06
CA SER A 217 1.34 -20.99 -0.91
C SER A 217 2.15 -20.30 0.19
N ALA A 218 2.69 -19.11 -0.06
CA ALA A 218 3.51 -18.41 0.92
C ALA A 218 3.52 -16.88 0.77
N ILE A 219 3.71 -16.20 1.89
CA ILE A 219 4.04 -14.78 1.97
C ILE A 219 5.55 -14.65 2.24
N TYR A 220 6.24 -13.88 1.41
CA TYR A 220 7.62 -13.48 1.62
C TYR A 220 7.67 -12.05 2.11
N ALA A 221 8.29 -11.83 3.25
CA ALA A 221 8.41 -10.51 3.86
C ALA A 221 9.82 -10.26 4.40
N THR A 222 10.10 -9.00 4.72
CA THR A 222 11.31 -8.59 5.43
C THR A 222 10.95 -7.90 6.73
N TYR A 223 11.72 -8.11 7.80
CA TYR A 223 11.59 -7.32 9.03
C TYR A 223 12.97 -6.98 9.57
N ASP A 224 13.05 -5.88 10.32
CA ASP A 224 14.26 -5.49 11.04
C ASP A 224 14.12 -5.90 12.51
N ASP A 225 15.14 -6.55 13.07
CA ASP A 225 15.17 -6.85 14.50
C ASP A 225 15.59 -5.63 15.34
N GLU A 226 15.68 -5.81 16.66
CA GLU A 226 16.06 -4.75 17.62
C GLU A 226 17.46 -4.17 17.36
N LEU A 227 18.33 -4.90 16.66
CA LEU A 227 19.68 -4.46 16.28
C LEU A 227 19.73 -3.85 14.87
N GLY A 228 18.58 -3.73 14.21
CA GLY A 228 18.45 -3.22 12.84
C GLY A 228 18.97 -4.18 11.78
N VAL A 229 19.09 -5.48 12.09
CA VAL A 229 19.45 -6.49 11.09
C VAL A 229 18.20 -6.87 10.30
N ASN A 230 18.30 -6.80 8.97
CA ASN A 230 17.21 -7.15 8.07
C ASN A 230 17.15 -8.66 7.87
N HIS A 231 16.00 -9.26 8.16
CA HIS A 231 15.73 -10.68 7.97
C HIS A 231 14.72 -10.90 6.85
N VAL A 232 14.87 -12.00 6.12
CA VAL A 232 13.85 -12.48 5.17
C VAL A 232 13.06 -13.60 5.84
N VAL A 233 11.74 -13.50 5.81
CA VAL A 233 10.83 -14.50 6.36
C VAL A 233 9.89 -15.04 5.30
N ARG A 234 9.52 -16.31 5.47
CA ARG A 234 8.52 -17.01 4.68
C ARG A 234 7.42 -17.50 5.62
N LEU A 235 6.18 -17.07 5.37
CA LEU A 235 5.00 -17.54 6.08
C LEU A 235 4.20 -18.43 5.13
N ASP A 236 3.90 -19.66 5.54
CA ASP A 236 3.08 -20.57 4.74
C ASP A 236 1.59 -20.17 4.81
N ILE A 237 0.92 -20.21 3.67
CA ILE A 237 -0.52 -19.98 3.54
C ILE A 237 -1.22 -21.33 3.63
N VAL A 238 -1.97 -21.53 4.71
CA VAL A 238 -2.83 -22.71 4.89
C VAL A 238 -4.23 -22.35 4.43
N ARG A 239 -4.74 -23.05 3.41
CA ARG A 239 -6.12 -22.89 2.92
C ARG A 239 -7.00 -24.00 3.53
N PRO A 240 -8.23 -23.70 3.92
CA PRO A 240 -9.18 -24.75 4.31
C PRO A 240 -9.44 -25.68 3.13
N ASP A 241 -9.68 -26.97 3.41
CA ASP A 241 -10.03 -27.93 2.36
C ASP A 241 -11.28 -27.45 1.60
N PRO A 242 -11.30 -27.59 0.26
CA PRO A 242 -12.51 -27.33 -0.51
C PRO A 242 -13.55 -28.38 -0.14
N GLY A 243 -14.47 -28.01 0.75
CA GLY A 243 -15.63 -28.82 1.13
C GLY A 243 -16.62 -29.02 -0.01
#